data_AF-M6DET3-F1
#
_entry.id   AF-M6DET3-F1
#
_cell.length_a   1.000
_cell.length_b   1.000
_cell.length_c   1.000
_cell.angle_alpha   90.00
_cell.angle_beta   90.00
_cell.angle_gamma   90.00
#
_symmetry.space_group_name_H-M   'P 1'
#
loop_
_entity.id
_entity.type
_entity.pdbx_description
1 polymer ?
#
loop_
_entity_poly.entity_id
_entity_poly.type
_entity_poly.pdbx_seq_one_letter_code
_entity_poly.pdbx_strand_id
1 'polypeptide(L)'
;MAKRPYVCVDTAVLYSAGERASQGRKRYRHSGQTSSIYLSEKLGGRQVGTLVQTIAIKQGPVFFSSVSNQKADTLGPLIKEHLPTCTPLFTDQGYPWLWGIYKNHRSVNHSARSKDNRFRFARNRWSKNGVHNQVAEGNHRVLKTAFAAYGYIKPKYSQMYLNEFSFIKNANVFGLDVLVECDGDDANEGMRCRDRDAFAVNPRAGMKEAVRIERKGFVRKIQRKRTENWLQDSLQKIQFESKTFAEIPNIQNHNGFGILNSSTAISKAKKYELPTLEKYNSFWLDSNIKKFQRNRELEYQKTASKIWNWIQAGRKKGKQYSVIEICDELEIHKITAMTILRKWIKLRLIARRRIGFARYDRRINFYIKPLKQELPLILYSKLKTKTSKRVTRNEK
;
A
#
# COMPACT_ATOMS: atom_id res chain seq x y z
N MET A 1 -19.27 -12.13 -4.37
CA MET A 1 -17.82 -11.85 -4.57
C MET A 1 -16.96 -13.10 -4.85
N ALA A 2 -17.47 -14.33 -4.72
CA ALA A 2 -16.64 -15.55 -4.78
C ALA A 2 -15.79 -15.75 -6.06
N LYS A 3 -16.21 -15.21 -7.22
CA LYS A 3 -15.60 -15.44 -8.53
C LYS A 3 -14.78 -14.28 -9.13
N ARG A 4 -14.65 -13.12 -8.47
CA ARG A 4 -13.90 -11.97 -9.04
C ARG A 4 -12.49 -11.89 -8.45
N PRO A 5 -11.45 -11.69 -9.28
CA PRO A 5 -10.09 -11.49 -8.78
C PRO A 5 -10.03 -10.16 -8.02
N TYR A 6 -9.36 -10.19 -6.87
CA TYR A 6 -9.03 -9.01 -6.09
C TYR A 6 -7.60 -9.15 -5.59
N VAL A 7 -7.02 -8.01 -5.20
CA VAL A 7 -5.64 -7.93 -4.77
C VAL A 7 -5.59 -7.81 -3.26
N CYS A 8 -4.82 -8.68 -2.60
CA CYS A 8 -4.43 -8.54 -1.21
C CYS A 8 -3.01 -8.03 -1.10
N VAL A 9 -2.79 -7.04 -0.24
CA VAL A 9 -1.48 -6.48 0.03
C VAL A 9 -1.21 -6.46 1.52
N ASP A 10 -0.08 -7.04 1.91
CA ASP A 10 0.31 -7.15 3.31
C ASP A 10 1.81 -7.30 3.50
N THR A 11 2.28 -7.05 4.72
CA THR A 11 3.67 -7.22 5.13
C THR A 11 3.81 -8.32 6.18
N ALA A 12 4.78 -9.21 5.98
CA ALA A 12 5.15 -10.22 6.95
C ALA A 12 6.62 -10.13 7.34
N VAL A 13 6.93 -10.58 8.55
CA VAL A 13 8.30 -10.75 9.04
C VAL A 13 8.78 -12.16 8.67
N LEU A 14 9.89 -12.23 7.94
CA LEU A 14 10.71 -13.44 7.80
C LEU A 14 11.89 -13.35 8.77
N TYR A 15 11.98 -14.34 9.66
CA TYR A 15 12.94 -14.40 10.77
C TYR A 15 12.89 -13.20 11.72
N SER A 16 12.21 -13.36 12.86
CA SER A 16 12.20 -12.34 13.91
C SER A 16 13.40 -12.51 14.83
N ALA A 17 14.08 -11.41 15.16
CA ALA A 17 14.99 -11.34 16.30
C ALA A 17 14.14 -11.42 17.58
N GLY A 18 13.92 -12.63 18.11
CA GLY A 18 13.23 -12.85 19.39
C GLY A 18 14.05 -12.39 20.60
N GLU A 19 13.50 -12.57 21.82
CA GLU A 19 14.25 -12.27 23.06
C GLU A 19 15.51 -13.12 23.17
N ARG A 20 15.46 -14.41 22.77
CA ARG A 20 16.66 -15.27 22.72
C ARG A 20 17.73 -14.72 21.77
N ALA A 21 17.34 -14.29 20.57
CA ALA A 21 18.26 -13.65 19.63
C ALA A 21 18.82 -12.32 20.19
N SER A 22 18.08 -11.67 21.08
CA SER A 22 18.50 -10.46 21.80
C SER A 22 19.17 -10.74 23.15
N GLN A 23 19.63 -11.98 23.41
CA GLN A 23 20.26 -12.39 24.67
C GLN A 23 19.41 -12.06 25.91
N GLY A 24 18.09 -12.25 25.83
CA GLY A 24 17.14 -11.95 26.91
C GLY A 24 16.87 -10.46 27.12
N ARG A 25 17.49 -9.56 26.34
CA ARG A 25 17.30 -8.12 26.48
C ARG A 25 16.01 -7.67 25.79
N LYS A 26 15.16 -6.97 26.54
CA LYS A 26 13.97 -6.31 25.99
C LYS A 26 14.37 -5.14 25.09
N ARG A 27 13.70 -4.99 23.95
CA ARG A 27 13.78 -3.79 23.12
C ARG A 27 13.06 -2.65 23.83
N TYR A 28 13.83 -1.79 24.50
CA TYR A 28 13.29 -0.57 25.10
C TYR A 28 12.87 0.38 23.95
N ARG A 29 11.68 0.98 24.03
CA ARG A 29 11.08 1.97 23.08
C ARG A 29 10.46 1.49 21.76
N HIS A 30 10.86 0.37 21.15
CA HIS A 30 10.40 0.03 19.80
C HIS A 30 9.54 -1.24 19.72
N SER A 31 8.23 -1.07 19.48
CA SER A 31 7.28 -2.16 19.26
C SER A 31 6.78 -2.19 17.82
N GLY A 32 6.60 -3.40 17.26
CA GLY A 32 6.07 -3.60 15.92
C GLY A 32 6.85 -4.59 15.07
N GLN A 33 6.36 -4.84 13.86
CA GLN A 33 6.98 -5.77 12.92
C GLN A 33 8.34 -5.25 12.43
N THR A 34 8.48 -3.95 12.15
CA THR A 34 9.78 -3.37 11.75
C THR A 34 10.85 -3.52 12.82
N SER A 35 10.54 -3.31 14.11
CA SER A 35 11.57 -3.50 15.14
C SER A 35 11.93 -4.97 15.35
N SER A 36 11.02 -5.90 15.01
CA SER A 36 11.22 -7.34 15.18
C SER A 36 12.34 -7.93 14.30
N ILE A 37 12.67 -7.29 13.17
CA ILE A 37 13.73 -7.75 12.27
C ILE A 37 15.14 -7.27 12.68
N TYR A 38 15.24 -6.35 13.64
CA TYR A 38 16.51 -5.82 14.15
C TYR A 38 16.78 -6.32 15.57
N LEU A 39 18.05 -6.53 15.89
CA LEU A 39 18.50 -6.75 17.27
C LEU A 39 18.29 -5.50 18.12
N SER A 40 18.37 -5.68 19.45
CA SER A 40 18.37 -4.53 20.36
C SER A 40 19.54 -3.58 20.05
N GLU A 41 19.33 -2.28 20.24
CA GLU A 41 20.37 -1.25 20.04
C GLU A 41 21.65 -1.55 20.83
N LYS A 42 21.50 -2.10 22.05
CA LYS A 42 22.62 -2.51 22.91
C LYS A 42 23.46 -3.67 22.35
N LEU A 43 22.96 -4.36 21.33
CA LEU A 43 23.66 -5.43 20.60
C LEU A 43 24.06 -4.96 19.19
N GLY A 44 24.15 -3.64 18.97
CA GLY A 44 24.55 -3.04 17.71
C GLY A 44 23.42 -2.87 16.69
N GLY A 45 22.16 -3.19 17.02
CA GLY A 45 21.00 -2.87 16.17
C GLY A 45 21.03 -3.51 14.77
N ARG A 46 21.78 -4.60 14.60
CA ARG A 46 21.97 -5.27 13.31
C ARG A 46 20.67 -5.91 12.82
N GLN A 47 20.43 -5.86 11.51
CA GLN A 47 19.35 -6.57 10.86
C GLN A 47 19.63 -8.08 10.85
N VAL A 48 18.72 -8.85 11.44
CA VAL A 48 18.76 -10.33 11.47
C VAL A 48 17.60 -10.92 10.66
N GLY A 49 16.50 -10.18 10.55
CA GLY A 49 15.31 -10.55 9.80
C GLY A 49 15.09 -9.73 8.55
N THR A 50 14.04 -10.05 7.81
CA THR A 50 13.58 -9.27 6.66
C THR A 50 12.07 -9.05 6.72
N LEU A 51 11.62 -7.85 6.36
CA LEU A 51 10.21 -7.63 6.09
C LEU A 51 9.93 -7.92 4.62
N VAL A 52 8.86 -8.66 4.38
CA VAL A 52 8.41 -9.02 3.04
C VAL A 52 7.09 -8.35 2.76
N GLN A 53 7.10 -7.44 1.81
CA GLN A 53 5.91 -6.92 1.17
C GLN A 53 5.39 -7.98 0.20
N THR A 54 4.09 -8.27 0.29
CA THR A 54 3.43 -9.22 -0.60
C THR A 54 2.30 -8.51 -1.33
N ILE A 55 2.28 -8.68 -2.65
CA ILE A 55 1.15 -8.31 -3.51
C ILE A 55 0.64 -9.60 -4.11
N ALA A 56 -0.57 -10.01 -3.72
CA ALA A 56 -1.14 -11.28 -4.13
C ALA A 56 -2.50 -11.10 -4.80
N ILE A 57 -2.65 -11.67 -6.00
CA ILE A 57 -3.94 -11.74 -6.68
C ILE A 57 -4.61 -13.07 -6.34
N LYS A 58 -5.90 -13.05 -5.97
CA LYS A 58 -6.65 -14.29 -5.74
C LYS A 58 -6.63 -15.16 -7.01
N GLN A 59 -6.19 -16.41 -6.88
CA GLN A 59 -6.02 -17.36 -8.00
C GLN A 59 -5.09 -16.85 -9.12
N GLY A 60 -4.21 -15.90 -8.79
CA GLY A 60 -3.30 -15.29 -9.75
C GLY A 60 -1.87 -15.22 -9.21
N PRO A 61 -1.02 -14.39 -9.85
CA PRO A 61 0.38 -14.29 -9.49
C PRO A 61 0.55 -13.60 -8.13
N VAL A 62 1.73 -13.80 -7.57
CA VAL A 62 2.16 -13.22 -6.30
C VAL A 62 3.54 -12.61 -6.48
N PHE A 63 3.72 -11.40 -5.96
CA PHE A 63 4.97 -10.69 -5.96
C PHE A 63 5.45 -10.46 -4.53
N PHE A 64 6.72 -10.74 -4.30
CA PHE A 64 7.37 -10.57 -3.01
C PHE A 64 8.52 -9.55 -3.13
N SER A 65 8.54 -8.57 -2.24
CA SER A 65 9.61 -7.58 -2.18
C SER A 65 10.15 -7.47 -0.75
N SER A 66 11.46 -7.49 -0.63
CA SER A 66 12.18 -7.20 0.60
C SER A 66 12.13 -5.71 0.87
N VAL A 67 11.67 -5.34 2.05
CA VAL A 67 11.53 -3.93 2.46
C VAL A 67 12.20 -3.72 3.81
N SER A 68 12.73 -2.52 4.01
CA SER A 68 13.34 -2.14 5.29
C SER A 68 12.30 -1.77 6.35
N ASN A 69 11.12 -1.28 5.93
CA ASN A 69 10.10 -0.77 6.82
C ASN A 69 8.71 -0.75 6.15
N GLN A 70 7.67 -0.51 6.96
CA GLN A 70 6.26 -0.49 6.52
C GLN A 70 5.69 0.90 6.23
N LYS A 71 6.55 1.92 6.07
CA LYS A 71 6.11 3.30 5.89
C LYS A 71 5.62 3.53 4.46
N ALA A 72 4.78 4.56 4.30
CA ALA A 72 4.19 4.94 3.02
C ALA A 72 5.25 5.25 1.95
N ASP A 73 6.36 5.88 2.33
CA ASP A 73 7.42 6.25 1.37
C ASP A 73 8.13 5.03 0.78
N THR A 74 8.19 3.93 1.53
CA THR A 74 8.82 2.68 1.06
C THR A 74 7.80 1.80 0.33
N LEU A 75 6.61 1.61 0.90
CA LEU A 75 5.61 0.69 0.33
C LEU A 75 4.77 1.31 -0.78
N GLY A 76 4.54 2.62 -0.73
CA GLY A 76 3.69 3.35 -1.67
C GLY A 76 4.18 3.28 -3.12
N PRO A 77 5.47 3.57 -3.40
CA PRO A 77 6.04 3.43 -4.74
C PRO A 77 5.93 1.99 -5.26
N LEU A 78 6.31 0.99 -4.44
CA LEU A 78 6.25 -0.43 -4.80
C LEU A 78 4.84 -0.87 -5.21
N ILE A 79 3.83 -0.51 -4.41
CA ILE A 79 2.44 -0.88 -4.70
C ILE A 79 1.97 -0.16 -5.98
N LYS A 80 2.35 1.10 -6.19
CA LYS A 80 1.97 1.90 -7.36
C LYS A 80 2.64 1.44 -8.66
N GLU A 81 3.85 0.91 -8.58
CA GLU A 81 4.56 0.31 -9.71
C GLU A 81 3.84 -0.94 -10.22
N HIS A 82 3.40 -1.81 -9.32
CA HIS A 82 2.75 -3.06 -9.68
C HIS A 82 1.24 -2.94 -9.97
N LEU A 83 0.54 -1.95 -9.42
CA LEU A 83 -0.93 -1.89 -9.47
C LEU A 83 -1.46 -0.54 -9.96
N PRO A 84 -2.46 -0.53 -10.86
CA PRO A 84 -3.15 0.69 -11.24
C PRO A 84 -4.06 1.20 -10.10
N THR A 85 -4.24 2.52 -10.00
CA THR A 85 -4.97 3.20 -8.90
C THR A 85 -6.47 2.84 -8.80
N CYS A 86 -7.04 2.24 -9.84
CA CYS A 86 -8.43 1.78 -9.88
C CYS A 86 -8.62 0.37 -9.30
N THR A 87 -7.55 -0.35 -8.97
CA THR A 87 -7.60 -1.77 -8.55
C THR A 87 -8.36 -1.95 -7.23
N PRO A 88 -9.23 -2.98 -7.10
CA PRO A 88 -9.81 -3.36 -5.83
C PRO A 88 -8.73 -3.95 -4.91
N LEU A 89 -8.23 -3.11 -4.01
CA LEU A 89 -7.09 -3.38 -3.15
C LEU A 89 -7.55 -3.65 -1.72
N PHE A 90 -7.29 -4.84 -1.20
CA PHE A 90 -7.60 -5.22 0.17
C PHE A 90 -6.32 -5.33 1.00
N THR A 91 -6.30 -4.71 2.16
CA THR A 91 -5.15 -4.75 3.07
C THR A 91 -5.59 -4.99 4.50
N ASP A 92 -4.61 -5.20 5.36
CA ASP A 92 -4.81 -5.12 6.80
C ASP A 92 -4.81 -3.67 7.33
N GLN A 93 -5.11 -3.50 8.62
CA GLN A 93 -5.23 -2.21 9.30
C GLN A 93 -3.94 -1.36 9.27
N GLY A 94 -2.81 -1.92 8.84
CA GLY A 94 -1.49 -1.28 8.81
C GLY A 94 -1.26 -0.22 7.72
N TYR A 95 -2.22 -0.03 6.81
CA TYR A 95 -2.04 0.83 5.61
C TYR A 95 -3.06 1.98 5.52
N PRO A 96 -3.16 2.87 6.52
CA PRO A 96 -4.17 3.93 6.53
C PRO A 96 -3.99 4.95 5.38
N TRP A 97 -2.76 5.11 4.87
CA TRP A 97 -2.38 6.07 3.83
C TRP A 97 -2.80 5.63 2.41
N LEU A 98 -3.09 4.34 2.18
CA LEU A 98 -3.51 3.84 0.86
C LEU A 98 -4.89 4.36 0.42
N TRP A 99 -5.76 4.74 1.36
CA TRP A 99 -7.08 5.29 1.07
C TRP A 99 -7.00 6.45 0.07
N GLY A 100 -6.08 7.40 0.28
CA GLY A 100 -6.00 8.61 -0.53
C GLY A 100 -5.57 8.36 -1.98
N ILE A 101 -4.90 7.23 -2.22
CA ILE A 101 -4.29 6.86 -3.50
C ILE A 101 -5.23 5.92 -4.28
N TYR A 102 -5.73 4.87 -3.63
CA TYR A 102 -6.55 3.83 -4.24
C TYR A 102 -8.02 4.01 -3.87
N LYS A 103 -8.85 4.40 -4.85
CA LYS A 103 -10.28 4.68 -4.63
C LYS A 103 -11.04 3.47 -4.09
N ASN A 104 -10.66 2.28 -4.55
CA ASN A 104 -11.29 1.01 -4.20
C ASN A 104 -10.58 0.29 -3.05
N HIS A 105 -9.69 0.96 -2.32
CA HIS A 105 -9.02 0.40 -1.16
C HIS A 105 -10.02 0.05 -0.06
N ARG A 106 -9.85 -1.11 0.55
CA ARG A 106 -10.58 -1.57 1.74
C ARG A 106 -9.59 -2.19 2.71
N SER A 107 -9.72 -1.89 4.00
CA SER A 107 -8.85 -2.43 5.05
C SER A 107 -9.64 -3.25 6.06
N VAL A 108 -9.10 -4.40 6.47
CA VAL A 108 -9.62 -5.17 7.60
C VAL A 108 -9.29 -4.45 8.92
N ASN A 109 -10.27 -4.34 9.83
CA ASN A 109 -10.07 -3.73 11.14
C ASN A 109 -9.73 -4.79 12.19
N HIS A 110 -8.45 -4.96 12.49
CA HIS A 110 -7.94 -5.92 13.49
C HIS A 110 -8.29 -5.59 14.95
N SER A 111 -8.69 -4.35 15.19
CA SER A 111 -9.10 -3.84 16.51
C SER A 111 -10.61 -3.91 16.74
N ALA A 112 -11.37 -4.41 15.76
CA ALA A 112 -12.82 -4.57 15.89
C ALA A 112 -13.15 -5.56 17.03
N ARG A 113 -13.92 -5.10 18.00
CA ARG A 113 -14.45 -5.92 19.10
C ARG A 113 -15.80 -6.50 18.71
N SER A 114 -16.20 -7.58 19.40
CA SER A 114 -17.57 -8.09 19.26
C SER A 114 -18.58 -7.00 19.59
N LYS A 115 -19.70 -7.01 18.86
CA LYS A 115 -20.86 -6.16 19.17
C LYS A 115 -21.64 -6.68 20.38
N ASP A 116 -21.56 -7.99 20.62
CA ASP A 116 -22.20 -8.62 21.77
C ASP A 116 -21.43 -8.27 23.04
N ASN A 117 -22.16 -7.77 24.05
CA ASN A 117 -21.60 -7.37 25.33
C ASN A 117 -20.98 -8.56 26.09
N ARG A 118 -21.49 -9.78 25.90
CA ARG A 118 -20.94 -11.01 26.49
C ARG A 118 -19.51 -11.27 26.03
N PHE A 119 -19.20 -10.91 24.78
CA PHE A 119 -17.91 -11.15 24.15
C PHE A 119 -17.11 -9.86 23.90
N ARG A 120 -17.28 -8.85 24.77
CA ARG A 120 -16.69 -7.51 24.59
C ARG A 120 -15.16 -7.50 24.48
N PHE A 121 -14.47 -8.52 25.00
CA PHE A 121 -13.02 -8.69 24.87
C PHE A 121 -12.62 -9.55 23.67
N ALA A 122 -13.55 -10.31 23.11
CA ALA A 122 -13.31 -11.09 21.91
C ALA A 122 -13.14 -10.14 20.71
N ARG A 123 -12.14 -10.46 19.88
CA ARG A 123 -11.86 -9.69 18.67
C ARG A 123 -12.66 -10.28 17.53
N ASN A 124 -13.47 -9.45 16.88
CA ASN A 124 -14.33 -9.87 15.79
C ASN A 124 -13.64 -9.60 14.45
N ARG A 125 -12.60 -10.39 14.17
CA ARG A 125 -11.63 -10.18 13.06
C ARG A 125 -11.98 -10.93 11.78
N TRP A 126 -13.25 -11.07 11.47
CA TRP A 126 -13.68 -11.82 10.30
C TRP A 126 -14.04 -10.90 9.14
N SER A 127 -14.02 -11.46 7.94
CA SER A 127 -14.33 -10.74 6.71
C SER A 127 -15.67 -10.04 6.82
N LYS A 128 -15.67 -8.70 6.70
CA LYS A 128 -16.90 -7.91 6.64
C LYS A 128 -17.13 -7.49 5.20
N ASN A 129 -18.33 -7.72 4.68
CA ASN A 129 -18.71 -7.39 3.30
C ASN A 129 -17.78 -8.02 2.24
N GLY A 130 -17.22 -9.21 2.52
CA GLY A 130 -16.28 -9.90 1.62
C GLY A 130 -14.88 -9.31 1.56
N VAL A 131 -14.53 -8.33 2.40
CA VAL A 131 -13.17 -7.78 2.51
C VAL A 131 -12.37 -8.65 3.48
N HIS A 132 -11.25 -9.21 3.03
CA HIS A 132 -10.32 -9.98 3.87
C HIS A 132 -8.92 -9.99 3.25
N ASN A 133 -7.93 -10.42 4.05
CA ASN A 133 -6.51 -10.47 3.64
C ASN A 133 -5.96 -11.91 3.53
N GLN A 134 -6.85 -12.92 3.59
CA GLN A 134 -6.46 -14.35 3.64
C GLN A 134 -5.55 -14.80 2.48
N VAL A 135 -5.64 -14.17 1.30
CA VAL A 135 -4.80 -14.53 0.15
C VAL A 135 -3.33 -14.20 0.44
N ALA A 136 -3.05 -13.03 1.01
CA ALA A 136 -1.69 -12.67 1.41
C ALA A 136 -1.22 -13.53 2.59
N GLU A 137 -2.06 -13.72 3.62
CA GLU A 137 -1.72 -14.54 4.79
C GLU A 137 -1.40 -16.00 4.41
N GLY A 138 -2.19 -16.59 3.51
CA GLY A 138 -1.95 -17.94 2.99
C GLY A 138 -0.60 -18.03 2.29
N ASN A 139 -0.27 -17.03 1.46
CA ASN A 139 1.02 -16.96 0.79
C ASN A 139 2.18 -16.77 1.77
N HIS A 140 2.01 -15.98 2.83
CA HIS A 140 3.00 -15.84 3.88
C HIS A 140 3.26 -17.13 4.65
N ARG A 141 2.22 -17.96 4.86
CA ARG A 141 2.39 -19.28 5.47
C ARG A 141 3.28 -20.17 4.61
N VAL A 142 3.00 -20.26 3.31
CA VAL A 142 3.82 -21.06 2.37
C VAL A 142 5.25 -20.51 2.34
N LEU A 143 5.41 -19.19 2.27
CA LEU A 143 6.71 -18.52 2.28
C LEU A 143 7.50 -18.90 3.54
N LYS A 144 6.91 -18.74 4.74
CA LYS A 144 7.57 -19.08 6.01
C LYS A 144 7.96 -20.54 6.10
N THR A 145 7.10 -21.45 5.64
CA THR A 145 7.40 -22.89 5.62
C THR A 145 8.55 -23.20 4.67
N ALA A 146 8.53 -22.66 3.45
CA ALA A 146 9.60 -22.85 2.48
C ALA A 146 10.93 -22.32 3.03
N PHE A 147 10.94 -21.08 3.54
CA PHE A 147 12.15 -20.49 4.09
C PHE A 147 12.67 -21.17 5.35
N ALA A 148 11.79 -21.72 6.19
CA ALA A 148 12.21 -22.56 7.30
C ALA A 148 12.96 -23.82 6.81
N ALA A 149 12.55 -24.40 5.68
CA ALA A 149 13.23 -25.56 5.07
C ALA A 149 14.57 -25.18 4.41
N TYR A 150 14.67 -24.00 3.78
CA TYR A 150 15.92 -23.49 3.19
C TYR A 150 17.00 -23.16 4.24
N GLY A 151 16.64 -23.03 5.53
CA GLY A 151 17.56 -22.63 6.59
C GLY A 151 17.78 -21.12 6.68
N TYR A 152 18.85 -20.68 7.36
CA TYR A 152 19.04 -19.26 7.67
C TYR A 152 19.28 -18.39 6.43
N ILE A 153 18.34 -17.48 6.15
CA ILE A 153 18.46 -16.45 5.12
C ILE A 153 19.38 -15.34 5.62
N LYS A 154 20.42 -15.01 4.87
CA LYS A 154 21.14 -13.74 5.06
C LYS A 154 20.25 -12.59 4.56
N PRO A 155 19.86 -11.61 5.41
CA PRO A 155 18.99 -10.50 4.99
C PRO A 155 19.49 -9.74 3.76
N LYS A 156 20.81 -9.71 3.55
CA LYS A 156 21.46 -9.10 2.38
C LYS A 156 20.97 -9.65 1.03
N TYR A 157 20.70 -10.95 0.95
CA TYR A 157 20.27 -11.62 -0.28
C TYR A 157 18.76 -11.88 -0.30
N SER A 158 18.01 -11.30 0.64
CA SER A 158 16.59 -11.55 0.82
C SER A 158 15.76 -11.32 -0.45
N GLN A 159 16.00 -10.22 -1.17
CA GLN A 159 15.28 -9.92 -2.41
C GLN A 159 15.48 -11.01 -3.48
N MET A 160 16.69 -11.57 -3.59
CA MET A 160 17.00 -12.62 -4.56
C MET A 160 16.18 -13.88 -4.28
N TYR A 161 16.15 -14.34 -3.03
CA TYR A 161 15.36 -15.52 -2.65
C TYR A 161 13.85 -15.29 -2.84
N LEU A 162 13.38 -14.08 -2.57
CA LEU A 162 11.97 -13.72 -2.77
C LEU A 162 11.60 -13.68 -4.26
N ASN A 163 12.50 -13.19 -5.12
CA ASN A 163 12.31 -13.19 -6.57
C ASN A 163 12.25 -14.61 -7.12
N GLU A 164 13.14 -15.50 -6.67
CA GLU A 164 13.13 -16.91 -7.06
C GLU A 164 11.80 -17.59 -6.66
N PHE A 165 11.37 -17.39 -5.42
CA PHE A 165 10.11 -17.95 -4.94
C PHE A 165 8.90 -17.38 -5.67
N SER A 166 8.91 -16.08 -5.95
CA SER A 166 7.91 -15.39 -6.78
C SER A 166 7.86 -15.97 -8.18
N PHE A 167 9.03 -16.19 -8.81
CA PHE A 167 9.16 -16.74 -10.15
C PHE A 167 8.54 -18.14 -10.25
N ILE A 168 8.93 -19.06 -9.38
CA ILE A 168 8.41 -20.44 -9.37
C ILE A 168 6.88 -20.44 -9.22
N LYS A 169 6.36 -19.58 -8.35
CA LYS A 169 4.92 -19.48 -8.13
C LYS A 169 4.18 -18.90 -9.32
N ASN A 170 4.75 -17.89 -9.98
CA ASN A 170 4.15 -17.23 -11.12
C ASN A 170 4.25 -18.06 -12.40
N ALA A 171 5.29 -18.89 -12.54
CA ALA A 171 5.42 -19.86 -13.62
C ALA A 171 4.23 -20.82 -13.68
N ASN A 172 3.69 -21.23 -12.52
CA ASN A 172 2.48 -22.06 -12.46
C ASN A 172 1.21 -21.32 -12.92
N VAL A 173 1.20 -19.99 -12.89
CA VAL A 173 0.03 -19.17 -13.24
C VAL A 173 0.08 -18.76 -14.70
N PHE A 174 1.23 -18.29 -15.17
CA PHE A 174 1.41 -17.82 -16.54
C PHE A 174 1.80 -18.94 -17.51
N GLY A 175 2.29 -20.07 -17.02
CA GLY A 175 2.98 -21.06 -17.82
C GLY A 175 4.43 -20.66 -18.09
N LEU A 176 5.29 -21.65 -18.36
CA LEU A 176 6.67 -21.40 -18.80
C LEU A 176 6.74 -21.07 -20.30
N ASP A 177 5.66 -21.34 -21.04
CA ASP A 177 5.53 -21.11 -22.48
C ASP A 177 5.75 -19.63 -22.83
N VAL A 178 5.41 -18.72 -21.91
CA VAL A 178 5.60 -17.26 -22.06
C VAL A 178 7.10 -16.88 -22.13
N LEU A 179 8.00 -17.71 -21.61
CA LEU A 179 9.45 -17.47 -21.64
C LEU A 179 10.11 -18.03 -22.91
N VAL A 180 9.37 -18.81 -23.69
CA VAL A 180 9.82 -19.38 -24.97
C VAL A 180 9.28 -18.47 -26.07
N GLU A 181 9.80 -17.25 -26.17
CA GLU A 181 9.54 -16.46 -27.37
C GLU A 181 10.22 -17.17 -28.56
N CYS A 182 9.41 -17.48 -29.57
CA CYS A 182 9.87 -17.92 -30.88
C CYS A 182 10.64 -16.76 -31.51
N ASP A 183 11.96 -16.80 -31.43
CA ASP A 183 12.82 -15.95 -32.24
C ASP A 183 12.62 -16.33 -33.72
N GLY A 184 11.82 -15.55 -34.46
CA GLY A 184 11.77 -15.65 -35.92
C GLY A 184 10.53 -15.03 -36.57
N ASP A 185 10.60 -13.74 -36.86
CA ASP A 185 10.01 -13.21 -38.09
C ASP A 185 10.76 -13.86 -39.28
N ASP A 186 10.25 -14.96 -39.81
CA ASP A 186 10.48 -15.34 -41.19
C ASP A 186 9.12 -15.58 -41.84
N ALA A 187 8.85 -14.77 -42.86
CA ALA A 187 7.73 -14.95 -43.75
C ALA A 187 7.87 -16.29 -44.49
N ASN A 188 6.72 -16.95 -44.64
CA ASN A 188 6.42 -18.13 -45.45
C ASN A 188 6.62 -19.53 -44.83
N GLU A 189 5.53 -20.27 -45.05
CA GLU A 189 5.30 -21.70 -44.89
C GLU A 189 5.07 -22.25 -43.48
N GLY A 190 3.82 -22.66 -43.28
CA GLY A 190 3.24 -22.90 -41.98
C GLY A 190 3.75 -24.16 -41.32
N MET A 191 3.96 -24.07 -40.02
CA MET A 191 3.82 -25.22 -39.14
C MET A 191 3.32 -24.74 -37.78
N ARG A 192 2.09 -25.14 -37.47
CA ARG A 192 1.45 -24.88 -36.18
C ARG A 192 2.27 -25.54 -35.09
N CYS A 193 2.67 -24.78 -34.07
CA CYS A 193 3.12 -25.30 -32.79
C CYS A 193 1.94 -25.98 -32.06
N ARG A 194 1.65 -27.23 -32.46
CA ARG A 194 1.00 -28.30 -31.71
C ARG A 194 2.12 -29.33 -31.54
N ASP A 195 2.48 -29.88 -30.39
CA ASP A 195 1.75 -30.30 -29.20
C ASP A 195 2.70 -30.21 -27.98
N ARG A 196 2.26 -29.70 -26.82
CA ARG A 196 1.88 -30.50 -25.63
C ARG A 196 2.62 -31.84 -25.52
N ASP A 197 3.54 -31.94 -24.54
CA ASP A 197 3.63 -33.05 -23.56
C ASP A 197 4.96 -33.06 -22.77
N ALA A 198 5.22 -32.01 -21.98
CA ALA A 198 6.36 -32.01 -21.05
C ALA A 198 6.01 -32.49 -19.62
N PHE A 199 4.74 -32.74 -19.28
CA PHE A 199 4.33 -33.02 -17.89
C PHE A 199 3.18 -34.02 -17.68
N ALA A 200 2.81 -34.85 -18.67
CA ALA A 200 1.80 -35.88 -18.46
C ALA A 200 2.44 -37.18 -17.92
N VAL A 201 2.07 -37.55 -16.69
CA VAL A 201 2.43 -38.83 -16.05
C VAL A 201 1.41 -39.91 -16.44
N ASN A 202 1.92 -41.03 -16.99
CA ASN A 202 1.38 -42.41 -17.07
C ASN A 202 0.21 -42.76 -18.02
N PRO A 203 -0.06 -44.05 -18.32
CA PRO A 203 0.83 -45.19 -18.64
C PRO A 203 0.32 -46.05 -19.84
N ARG A 204 1.18 -46.85 -20.49
CA ARG A 204 0.85 -47.91 -21.49
C ARG A 204 0.26 -47.50 -22.85
N ALA A 205 1.15 -47.27 -23.81
CA ALA A 205 1.06 -47.68 -25.22
C ALA A 205 2.48 -47.44 -25.79
N GLY A 206 3.17 -48.29 -26.52
CA GLY A 206 2.83 -49.52 -27.21
C GLY A 206 3.87 -49.63 -28.34
N MET A 207 5.00 -50.29 -28.05
CA MET A 207 5.94 -50.90 -28.99
C MET A 207 6.75 -50.06 -30.02
N LYS A 208 8.06 -50.40 -30.04
CA LYS A 208 9.07 -50.24 -31.12
C LYS A 208 9.57 -48.80 -31.34
N GLU A 209 10.86 -48.48 -31.41
CA GLU A 209 12.09 -49.25 -31.56
C GLU A 209 13.25 -48.38 -31.04
N ALA A 210 14.33 -49.04 -30.61
CA ALA A 210 15.56 -48.41 -30.17
C ALA A 210 16.30 -47.73 -31.33
N VAL A 211 16.86 -46.53 -31.11
CA VAL A 211 18.30 -46.24 -31.34
C VAL A 211 18.69 -45.04 -30.46
N ARG A 212 19.54 -45.30 -29.47
CA ARG A 212 20.31 -44.28 -28.76
C ARG A 212 21.68 -44.26 -29.43
N ILE A 213 22.09 -43.16 -30.08
CA ILE A 213 23.48 -42.81 -30.52
C ILE A 213 23.40 -41.36 -30.99
N GLU A 214 24.22 -40.36 -30.71
CA GLU A 214 25.31 -40.04 -29.79
C GLU A 214 25.47 -38.51 -29.91
N ARG A 215 26.18 -37.89 -28.96
CA ARG A 215 26.46 -36.46 -28.92
C ARG A 215 27.21 -36.00 -30.19
N LYS A 216 26.77 -34.89 -30.80
CA LYS A 216 27.69 -33.98 -31.52
C LYS A 216 27.61 -32.58 -30.90
N GLY A 217 28.80 -32.08 -30.59
CA GLY A 217 29.10 -31.09 -29.56
C GLY A 217 28.41 -29.73 -29.71
N PHE A 218 28.05 -29.17 -28.56
CA PHE A 218 27.79 -27.73 -28.42
C PHE A 218 29.07 -26.96 -28.75
N VAL A 219 29.04 -26.13 -29.78
CA VAL A 219 30.04 -25.07 -29.93
C VAL A 219 29.73 -23.99 -28.89
N ARG A 220 30.59 -23.89 -27.86
CA ARG A 220 30.54 -22.81 -26.87
C ARG A 220 30.65 -21.48 -27.60
N LYS A 221 29.61 -20.63 -27.53
CA LYS A 221 29.74 -19.21 -27.88
C LYS A 221 30.72 -18.57 -26.91
N ILE A 222 31.94 -18.32 -27.37
CA ILE A 222 32.93 -17.50 -26.66
C ILE A 222 32.42 -16.06 -26.69
N GLN A 223 32.00 -15.54 -25.54
CA GLN A 223 31.63 -14.12 -25.43
C GLN A 223 32.87 -13.24 -25.63
N ARG A 224 32.81 -12.36 -26.64
CA ARG A 224 33.90 -11.42 -27.01
C ARG A 224 34.02 -10.18 -26.12
N LYS A 225 33.28 -10.08 -25.01
CA LYS A 225 33.46 -9.02 -24.00
C LYS A 225 33.52 -9.61 -22.59
N ARG A 226 34.67 -10.19 -22.26
CA ARG A 226 35.10 -10.35 -20.86
C ARG A 226 35.63 -9.01 -20.37
N THR A 227 34.77 -8.12 -19.89
CA THR A 227 35.25 -7.05 -18.99
C THR A 227 34.24 -6.51 -17.99
N GLU A 228 32.96 -6.91 -18.01
CA GLU A 228 32.06 -6.67 -16.86
C GLU A 228 31.22 -7.93 -16.66
N ASN A 229 31.28 -8.49 -15.45
CA ASN A 229 30.47 -9.63 -15.07
C ASN A 229 29.02 -9.16 -14.97
N TRP A 230 28.32 -9.06 -16.10
CA TRP A 230 26.94 -8.57 -16.17
C TRP A 230 26.00 -9.27 -15.17
N LEU A 231 26.27 -10.55 -14.90
CA LEU A 231 25.57 -11.33 -13.87
C LEU A 231 25.89 -10.83 -12.47
N GLN A 232 27.15 -10.55 -12.18
CA GLN A 232 27.57 -9.99 -10.91
C GLN A 232 27.02 -8.56 -10.72
N ASP A 233 26.95 -7.74 -11.76
CA ASP A 233 26.33 -6.41 -11.71
C ASP A 233 24.81 -6.50 -11.53
N SER A 234 24.16 -7.44 -12.22
CA SER A 234 22.73 -7.70 -12.04
C SER A 234 22.43 -8.24 -10.64
N LEU A 235 23.27 -9.14 -10.12
CA LEU A 235 23.18 -9.64 -8.75
C LEU A 235 23.47 -8.55 -7.72
N GLN A 236 24.37 -7.60 -7.99
CA GLN A 236 24.60 -6.43 -7.14
C GLN A 236 23.39 -5.50 -7.13
N LYS A 237 22.74 -5.27 -8.29
CA LYS A 237 21.52 -4.45 -8.38
C LYS A 237 20.33 -5.04 -7.62
N ILE A 238 20.23 -6.36 -7.55
CA ILE A 238 19.12 -7.08 -6.89
C ILE A 238 19.40 -7.30 -5.40
N GLN A 239 20.64 -7.12 -4.93
CA GLN A 239 20.99 -7.27 -3.52
C GLN A 239 20.30 -6.23 -2.65
N PHE A 240 19.76 -6.68 -1.53
CA PHE A 240 19.19 -5.80 -0.54
C PHE A 240 20.28 -5.32 0.42
N GLU A 241 20.46 -4.01 0.53
CA GLU A 241 21.39 -3.45 1.52
C GLU A 241 20.79 -3.55 2.93
N SER A 242 21.40 -4.38 3.77
CA SER A 242 21.01 -4.48 5.19
C SER A 242 21.41 -3.20 5.92
N LYS A 243 20.42 -2.46 6.43
CA LYS A 243 20.64 -1.22 7.19
C LYS A 243 20.78 -1.51 8.67
N THR A 244 21.51 -0.69 9.41
CA THR A 244 21.45 -0.73 10.88
C THR A 244 20.19 -0.03 11.39
N PHE A 245 19.71 -0.40 12.58
CA PHE A 245 18.48 0.19 13.14
C PHE A 245 18.57 1.72 13.28
N ALA A 246 19.76 2.27 13.56
CA ALA A 246 20.02 3.70 13.70
C ALA A 246 20.06 4.46 12.36
N GLU A 247 20.51 3.81 11.28
CA GLU A 247 20.59 4.36 9.93
C GLU A 247 19.23 4.47 9.25
N ILE A 248 18.22 3.74 9.72
CA ILE A 248 16.85 3.95 9.27
C ILE A 248 16.49 5.34 9.78
N PRO A 249 16.33 6.36 8.92
CA PRO A 249 15.94 7.66 9.41
C PRO A 249 14.68 7.44 10.26
N ASN A 250 14.71 7.96 11.49
CA ASN A 250 13.50 8.44 12.11
C ASN A 250 12.94 9.41 11.08
N ILE A 251 12.14 8.92 10.14
CA ILE A 251 11.46 9.75 9.15
C ILE A 251 10.55 10.60 10.02
N GLN A 252 11.06 11.78 10.37
CA GLN A 252 10.46 12.79 11.25
C GLN A 252 9.13 13.29 10.67
N ASN A 253 8.71 12.77 9.52
CA ASN A 253 7.50 13.15 8.81
C ASN A 253 6.28 12.26 9.12
N HIS A 254 6.39 11.23 9.98
CA HIS A 254 5.24 10.37 10.25
C HIS A 254 5.10 9.92 11.71
N ASN A 255 4.43 10.76 12.51
CA ASN A 255 3.83 10.32 13.77
C ASN A 255 2.61 9.44 13.46
N GLY A 256 2.76 8.17 13.07
CA GLY A 256 1.76 7.07 13.04
C GLY A 256 0.31 7.31 12.55
N PHE A 257 -0.09 8.52 12.16
CA PHE A 257 -1.46 9.00 12.15
C PHE A 257 -1.80 9.87 10.94
N GLY A 258 -0.82 10.35 10.16
CA GLY A 258 -1.10 11.18 8.97
C GLY A 258 0.15 11.57 8.16
N ILE A 259 -0.06 11.85 6.88
CA ILE A 259 0.93 12.42 5.95
C ILE A 259 1.02 13.92 6.22
N LEU A 260 2.22 14.49 6.32
CA LEU A 260 2.46 15.94 6.46
C LEU A 260 2.55 16.64 5.10
N ASN A 261 2.23 17.93 5.03
CA ASN A 261 2.53 18.75 3.86
C ASN A 261 4.06 18.94 3.73
N SER A 262 4.60 18.76 2.54
CA SER A 262 6.03 19.00 2.27
C SER A 262 6.38 20.48 2.42
N SER A 263 7.63 20.78 2.79
CA SER A 263 8.16 22.15 2.83
C SER A 263 8.04 22.87 1.49
N THR A 264 8.21 22.14 0.38
CA THR A 264 8.02 22.63 -0.99
C THR A 264 6.58 22.99 -1.32
N ALA A 265 5.59 22.30 -0.74
CA ALA A 265 4.18 22.63 -0.91
C ALA A 265 3.80 23.88 -0.11
N ILE A 266 4.42 24.08 1.05
CA ILE A 266 4.22 25.28 1.89
C ILE A 266 4.80 26.52 1.21
N SER A 267 6.02 26.44 0.65
CA SER A 267 6.64 27.58 -0.04
C SER A 267 5.88 28.00 -1.31
N LYS A 268 5.26 27.05 -2.01
CA LYS A 268 4.42 27.31 -3.20
C LYS A 268 2.98 27.72 -2.85
N ALA A 269 2.59 27.72 -1.57
CA ALA A 269 1.22 27.99 -1.17
C ALA A 269 0.85 29.47 -1.30
N LYS A 270 -0.41 29.74 -1.65
CA LYS A 270 -0.93 31.11 -1.67
C LYS A 270 -1.08 31.65 -0.24
N LYS A 271 -1.00 32.98 -0.07
CA LYS A 271 -1.08 33.69 1.23
C LYS A 271 -2.24 33.23 2.13
N TYR A 272 -3.39 32.88 1.55
CA TYR A 272 -4.57 32.42 2.31
C TYR A 272 -4.58 30.92 2.65
N GLU A 273 -3.79 30.09 1.96
CA GLU A 273 -3.70 28.64 2.18
C GLU A 273 -2.60 28.30 3.18
N LEU A 274 -1.49 29.04 3.12
CA LEU A 274 -0.31 28.88 3.97
C LEU A 274 -0.64 28.69 5.47
N PRO A 275 -1.43 29.55 6.14
CA PRO A 275 -1.74 29.38 7.57
C PRO A 275 -2.58 28.13 7.86
N THR A 276 -3.27 27.56 6.86
CA THR A 276 -4.01 26.30 7.06
C THR A 276 -3.15 25.06 6.87
N LEU A 277 -2.14 25.12 6.01
CA LEU A 277 -1.18 24.02 5.80
C LEU A 277 -0.24 23.89 6.99
N GLU A 278 0.24 25.02 7.53
CA GLU A 278 1.08 25.04 8.74
C GLU A 278 0.31 24.52 9.95
N LYS A 279 -0.95 24.95 10.15
CA LYS A 279 -1.82 24.42 11.22
C LYS A 279 -2.04 22.92 11.12
N TYR A 280 -2.11 22.41 9.90
CA TYR A 280 -2.24 20.97 9.67
C TYR A 280 -0.97 20.24 10.11
N ASN A 281 0.20 20.72 9.69
CA ASN A 281 1.47 20.10 10.09
C ASN A 281 1.65 20.16 11.61
N SER A 282 1.37 21.31 12.23
CA SER A 282 1.45 21.47 13.68
C SER A 282 0.51 20.51 14.43
N PHE A 283 -0.69 20.27 13.92
CA PHE A 283 -1.66 19.35 14.53
C PHE A 283 -1.20 17.88 14.54
N TRP A 284 -0.46 17.44 13.52
CA TRP A 284 0.03 16.06 13.47
C TRP A 284 1.36 15.88 14.22
N LEU A 285 2.14 16.96 14.36
CA LEU A 285 3.38 16.99 15.14
C LEU A 285 3.12 17.09 16.65
N ASP A 286 2.11 17.85 17.09
CA ASP A 286 1.83 18.07 18.50
C ASP A 286 1.39 16.78 19.22
N SER A 287 2.20 16.37 20.20
CA SER A 287 1.99 15.17 21.03
C SER A 287 0.81 15.29 22.00
N ASN A 288 0.36 16.51 22.32
CA ASN A 288 -0.66 16.76 23.34
C ASN A 288 -2.10 16.55 22.83
N ILE A 289 -2.27 16.34 21.52
CA ILE A 289 -3.58 16.16 20.92
C ILE A 289 -4.13 14.77 21.22
N LYS A 290 -5.36 14.75 21.75
CA LYS A 290 -6.05 13.51 22.12
C LYS A 290 -6.32 12.63 20.88
N LYS A 291 -6.12 11.32 21.01
CA LYS A 291 -6.35 10.32 19.95
C LYS A 291 -7.72 10.43 19.28
N PHE A 292 -8.78 10.72 20.03
CA PHE A 292 -10.13 10.85 19.46
C PHE A 292 -10.24 12.03 18.48
N GLN A 293 -9.52 13.13 18.71
CA GLN A 293 -9.51 14.30 17.82
C GLN A 293 -8.81 13.94 16.51
N ARG A 294 -7.69 13.22 16.59
CA ARG A 294 -6.97 12.68 15.41
C ARG A 294 -7.84 11.73 14.61
N ASN A 295 -8.56 10.80 15.27
CA ASN A 295 -9.46 9.88 14.59
C ASN A 295 -10.62 10.61 13.89
N ARG A 296 -11.21 11.62 14.54
CA ARG A 296 -12.26 12.44 13.95
C ARG A 296 -11.76 13.23 12.74
N GLU A 297 -10.55 13.78 12.82
CA GLU A 297 -9.93 14.48 11.70
C GLU A 297 -9.66 13.54 10.53
N LEU A 298 -9.16 12.33 10.81
CA LEU A 298 -9.00 11.28 9.82
C LEU A 298 -10.31 10.99 9.10
N GLU A 299 -11.43 10.82 9.81
CA GLU A 299 -12.76 10.61 9.20
C GLU A 299 -13.19 11.76 8.28
N TYR A 300 -12.86 13.00 8.62
CA TYR A 300 -13.12 14.14 7.72
C TYR A 300 -12.21 14.14 6.49
N GLN A 301 -10.91 13.85 6.63
CA GLN A 301 -10.01 13.75 5.48
C GLN A 301 -10.43 12.63 4.51
N LYS A 302 -10.87 11.53 5.09
CA LYS A 302 -11.41 10.34 4.45
C LYS A 302 -12.64 10.66 3.60
N THR A 303 -13.64 11.30 4.20
CA THR A 303 -14.86 11.76 3.50
C THR A 303 -14.54 12.85 2.47
N ALA A 304 -13.65 13.79 2.78
CA ALA A 304 -13.20 14.83 1.87
C ALA A 304 -12.53 14.26 0.62
N SER A 305 -11.67 13.25 0.78
CA SER A 305 -11.00 12.56 -0.34
C SER A 305 -11.99 11.82 -1.23
N LYS A 306 -13.00 11.17 -0.64
CA LYS A 306 -14.09 10.53 -1.41
C LYS A 306 -14.84 11.54 -2.26
N ILE A 307 -15.27 12.66 -1.66
CA ILE A 307 -15.96 13.75 -2.36
C ILE A 307 -15.09 14.32 -3.49
N TRP A 308 -13.81 14.60 -3.22
CA TRP A 308 -12.90 15.15 -4.23
C TRP A 308 -12.71 14.21 -5.41
N ASN A 309 -12.48 12.93 -5.14
CA ASN A 309 -12.27 11.90 -6.15
C ASN A 309 -13.51 11.67 -7.03
N TRP A 310 -14.70 11.81 -6.45
CA TRP A 310 -15.96 11.77 -7.18
C TRP A 310 -16.10 12.98 -8.12
N ILE A 311 -15.88 14.19 -7.61
CA ILE A 311 -15.93 15.43 -8.40
C ILE A 311 -14.93 15.39 -9.57
N GLN A 312 -13.70 14.94 -9.33
CA GLN A 312 -12.68 14.83 -10.39
C GLN A 312 -13.05 13.75 -11.43
N ALA A 313 -13.70 12.65 -11.01
CA ALA A 313 -14.18 11.64 -11.95
C ALA A 313 -15.27 12.20 -12.88
N GLY A 314 -16.20 13.02 -12.34
CA GLY A 314 -17.20 13.71 -13.15
C GLY A 314 -16.62 14.74 -14.09
N ARG A 315 -15.61 15.50 -13.63
CA ARG A 315 -14.90 16.47 -14.48
C ARG A 315 -14.33 15.83 -15.74
N LYS A 316 -13.71 14.64 -15.61
CA LYS A 316 -13.20 13.89 -16.78
C LYS A 316 -14.30 13.50 -17.78
N LYS A 317 -15.53 13.35 -17.30
CA LYS A 317 -16.72 13.03 -18.11
C LYS A 317 -17.53 14.27 -18.51
N GLY A 318 -17.04 15.49 -18.22
CA GLY A 318 -17.77 16.74 -18.48
C GLY A 318 -18.98 17.01 -17.57
N LYS A 319 -19.27 16.14 -16.60
CA LYS A 319 -20.45 16.24 -15.72
C LYS A 319 -20.16 17.12 -14.50
N GLN A 320 -21.08 18.02 -14.16
CA GLN A 320 -21.07 18.79 -12.92
C GLN A 320 -22.02 18.13 -11.92
N TYR A 321 -21.60 18.04 -10.67
CA TYR A 321 -22.40 17.43 -9.60
C TYR A 321 -22.93 18.49 -8.65
N SER A 322 -24.18 18.31 -8.22
CA SER A 322 -24.77 19.08 -7.13
C SER A 322 -24.37 18.52 -5.76
N VAL A 323 -24.59 19.28 -4.69
CA VAL A 323 -24.25 18.82 -3.33
C VAL A 323 -25.14 17.65 -2.92
N ILE A 324 -26.40 17.65 -3.34
CA ILE A 324 -27.38 16.60 -3.01
C ILE A 324 -26.99 15.29 -3.68
N GLU A 325 -26.71 15.30 -4.99
CA GLU A 325 -26.24 14.11 -5.73
C GLU A 325 -25.01 13.47 -5.07
N ILE A 326 -24.06 14.28 -4.59
CA ILE A 326 -22.87 13.78 -3.90
C ILE A 326 -23.22 13.14 -2.57
N CYS A 327 -24.17 13.71 -1.82
CA CYS A 327 -24.59 13.16 -0.53
C CYS A 327 -25.32 11.83 -0.70
N ASP A 328 -26.19 11.73 -1.71
CA ASP A 328 -26.98 10.53 -1.98
C ASP A 328 -26.10 9.39 -2.52
N GLU A 329 -25.25 9.66 -3.51
CA GLU A 329 -24.36 8.63 -4.11
C GLU A 329 -23.26 8.13 -3.17
N LEU A 330 -22.73 9.00 -2.29
CA LEU A 330 -21.67 8.62 -1.36
C LEU A 330 -22.19 8.20 0.02
N GLU A 331 -23.51 8.23 0.24
CA GLU A 331 -24.16 8.01 1.54
C GLU A 331 -23.55 8.86 2.66
N ILE A 332 -23.29 10.14 2.38
CA ILE A 332 -22.66 11.08 3.33
C ILE A 332 -23.71 12.02 3.90
N HIS A 333 -23.72 12.16 5.23
CA HIS A 333 -24.63 13.10 5.89
C HIS A 333 -24.34 14.56 5.46
N LYS A 334 -25.37 15.27 4.99
CA LYS A 334 -25.28 16.63 4.43
C LYS A 334 -24.50 17.63 5.29
N ILE A 335 -24.63 17.57 6.62
CA ILE A 335 -23.88 18.45 7.54
C ILE A 335 -22.36 18.25 7.42
N THR A 336 -21.92 17.00 7.30
CA THR A 336 -20.50 16.66 7.20
C THR A 336 -19.93 17.09 5.85
N ALA A 337 -20.64 16.81 4.75
CA ALA A 337 -20.29 17.27 3.41
C ALA A 337 -20.20 18.80 3.36
N MET A 338 -21.20 19.52 3.89
CA MET A 338 -21.20 20.98 3.91
C MET A 338 -20.08 21.57 4.77
N THR A 339 -19.67 20.91 5.85
CA THR A 339 -18.53 21.36 6.68
C THR A 339 -17.25 21.35 5.86
N ILE A 340 -17.02 20.29 5.07
CA ILE A 340 -15.88 20.15 4.17
C ILE A 340 -15.94 21.17 3.03
N LEU A 341 -17.08 21.25 2.33
CA LEU A 341 -17.25 22.15 1.18
C LEU A 341 -17.09 23.63 1.56
N ARG A 342 -17.63 24.04 2.71
CA ARG A 342 -17.45 25.42 3.22
C ARG A 342 -15.99 25.77 3.44
N LYS A 343 -15.19 24.81 3.93
CA LYS A 343 -13.74 24.98 4.12
C LYS A 343 -13.04 25.13 2.76
N TRP A 344 -13.39 24.31 1.78
CA TRP A 344 -12.84 24.39 0.42
C TRP A 344 -13.17 25.70 -0.29
N ILE A 345 -14.38 26.24 -0.09
CA ILE A 345 -14.77 27.55 -0.62
C ILE A 345 -13.95 28.66 0.02
N LYS A 346 -13.76 28.62 1.35
CA LYS A 346 -12.93 29.62 2.06
C LYS A 346 -11.48 29.61 1.56
N LEU A 347 -10.96 28.43 1.24
CA LEU A 347 -9.63 28.23 0.67
C LEU A 347 -9.58 28.35 -0.85
N ARG A 348 -10.68 28.75 -1.51
CA ARG A 348 -10.76 28.88 -2.97
C ARG A 348 -10.28 27.64 -3.74
N LEU A 349 -10.47 26.45 -3.18
CA LEU A 349 -10.19 25.16 -3.84
C LEU A 349 -11.30 24.79 -4.82
N ILE A 350 -12.53 25.22 -4.51
CA ILE A 350 -13.71 25.04 -5.33
C ILE A 350 -14.44 26.38 -5.52
N ALA A 351 -15.13 26.52 -6.65
CA ALA A 351 -16.05 27.61 -6.94
C ALA A 351 -17.49 27.09 -6.89
N ARG A 352 -18.43 27.94 -6.45
CA ARG A 352 -19.87 27.64 -6.50
C ARG A 352 -20.41 28.04 -7.86
N ARG A 353 -21.17 27.16 -8.50
CA ARG A 353 -22.00 27.46 -9.67
C ARG A 353 -23.48 27.33 -9.29
N ARG A 354 -24.30 28.24 -9.82
CA ARG A 354 -25.73 28.31 -9.50
C ARG A 354 -26.48 27.14 -10.13
N ILE A 355 -27.50 26.65 -9.42
CA ILE A 355 -28.50 25.70 -9.92
C ILE A 355 -29.76 26.53 -10.21
N GLY A 356 -30.12 26.68 -11.48
CA GLY A 356 -31.31 27.43 -11.90
C GLY A 356 -31.25 28.96 -11.72
N PHE A 357 -32.39 29.62 -11.97
CA PHE A 357 -32.55 31.08 -11.98
C PHE A 357 -33.10 31.70 -10.67
N ALA A 358 -33.51 30.89 -9.70
CA ALA A 358 -34.14 31.38 -8.47
C ALA A 358 -33.14 32.14 -7.55
N ARG A 359 -33.40 33.42 -7.30
CA ARG A 359 -32.49 34.37 -6.62
C ARG A 359 -32.27 34.09 -5.12
N TYR A 360 -33.14 33.31 -4.47
CA TYR A 360 -33.34 33.38 -3.01
C TYR A 360 -32.70 32.27 -2.15
N ASP A 361 -32.33 31.09 -2.68
CA ASP A 361 -31.70 30.07 -1.84
C ASP A 361 -30.31 29.59 -2.34
N ARG A 362 -29.28 30.38 -2.00
CA ARG A 362 -27.87 30.10 -2.33
C ARG A 362 -27.17 29.21 -1.28
N ARG A 363 -27.86 28.80 -0.22
CA ARG A 363 -27.23 28.24 1.00
C ARG A 363 -27.20 26.72 1.00
N ILE A 364 -28.09 26.07 0.26
CA ILE A 364 -28.42 24.65 0.48
C ILE A 364 -27.89 23.72 -0.61
N ASN A 365 -27.97 24.09 -1.90
CA ASN A 365 -27.50 23.24 -3.01
C ASN A 365 -26.86 24.10 -4.13
N PHE A 366 -25.70 23.66 -4.65
CA PHE A 366 -24.99 24.34 -5.74
C PHE A 366 -24.13 23.36 -6.53
N TYR A 367 -23.83 23.67 -7.79
CA TYR A 367 -22.87 22.90 -8.59
C TYR A 367 -21.44 23.21 -8.16
N ILE A 368 -20.62 22.16 -8.05
CA ILE A 368 -19.24 22.28 -7.59
C ILE A 368 -18.29 22.33 -8.79
N LYS A 369 -17.53 23.43 -8.93
CA LYS A 369 -16.44 23.54 -9.91
C LYS A 369 -15.09 23.46 -9.20
N PRO A 370 -14.29 22.38 -9.39
CA PRO A 370 -12.94 22.30 -8.82
C PRO A 370 -12.00 23.27 -9.53
N LEU A 371 -11.21 24.04 -8.76
CA LEU A 371 -10.21 24.98 -9.29
C LEU A 371 -8.80 24.39 -9.29
N LYS A 372 -8.47 23.54 -8.30
CA LYS A 372 -7.20 22.81 -8.24
C LYS A 372 -7.31 21.40 -8.83
N GLN A 373 -6.17 20.85 -9.25
CA GLN A 373 -6.06 19.45 -9.69
C GLN A 373 -5.98 18.51 -8.47
N GLU A 374 -5.16 18.88 -7.48
CA GLU A 374 -4.95 18.09 -6.27
C GLU A 374 -5.57 18.74 -5.03
N LEU A 375 -5.97 17.90 -4.09
CA LEU A 375 -6.52 18.32 -2.80
C LEU A 375 -5.38 18.52 -1.79
N PRO A 376 -5.14 19.74 -1.28
CA PRO A 376 -4.13 19.95 -0.24
C PRO A 376 -4.55 19.31 1.10
N LEU A 377 -3.57 18.92 1.91
CA LEU A 377 -3.81 18.35 3.24
C LEU A 377 -4.13 19.49 4.22
N ILE A 378 -5.41 19.55 4.63
CA ILE A 378 -5.94 20.60 5.49
C ILE A 378 -6.78 20.02 6.63
N LEU A 379 -6.93 20.81 7.70
CA LEU A 379 -7.80 20.47 8.82
C LEU A 379 -9.25 20.91 8.58
N TYR A 380 -10.17 19.97 8.82
CA TYR A 380 -11.60 20.14 8.70
C TYR A 380 -12.28 20.32 10.05
N SER A 381 -11.76 19.71 11.11
CA SER A 381 -12.32 19.89 12.45
C SER A 381 -12.14 21.33 12.94
N LYS A 382 -13.22 21.89 13.51
CA LYS A 382 -13.13 23.10 14.32
C LYS A 382 -12.62 22.70 15.70
N LEU A 383 -11.30 22.73 15.89
CA LEU A 383 -10.75 22.62 17.23
C LEU A 383 -11.23 23.85 18.01
N LYS A 384 -12.02 23.66 19.06
CA LYS A 384 -12.32 24.75 19.99
C LYS A 384 -10.98 25.16 20.60
N THR A 385 -10.49 26.35 20.23
CA THR A 385 -9.44 26.99 21.02
C THR A 385 -9.98 27.11 22.43
N LYS A 386 -9.26 26.60 23.44
CA LYS A 386 -9.59 26.90 24.83
C LYS A 386 -9.62 28.42 24.90
N THR A 387 -10.80 29.00 25.03
CA THR A 387 -10.94 30.42 25.37
C THR A 387 -10.12 30.62 26.63
N SER A 388 -9.14 31.52 26.60
CA SER A 388 -8.41 31.90 27.80
C SER A 388 -9.43 32.24 28.86
N LYS A 389 -9.23 31.71 30.08
CA LYS A 389 -10.06 32.07 31.23
C LYS A 389 -10.08 33.60 31.28
N ARG A 390 -11.24 34.21 31.04
CA ARG A 390 -11.47 35.62 31.35
C ARG A 390 -11.13 35.74 32.82
N VAL A 391 -10.01 36.38 33.13
CA VAL A 391 -9.69 36.82 34.48
C VAL A 391 -10.78 37.82 34.82
N THR A 392 -11.75 37.41 35.62
CA THR A 392 -12.68 38.33 36.26
C THR A 392 -11.85 39.12 37.27
N ARG A 393 -11.33 40.27 36.83
CA ARG A 393 -11.00 41.37 37.73
C ARG A 393 -12.33 41.89 38.28
N ASN A 394 -12.70 41.42 39.47
CA ASN A 394 -13.55 42.18 40.36
C ASN A 394 -12.71 42.46 41.61
N GLU A 395 -12.00 43.59 41.56
CA GLU A 395 -11.66 44.37 42.75
C GLU A 395 -12.85 45.30 42.99
N LYS A 396 -13.55 45.09 44.11
CA LYS A 396 -13.90 46.10 45.11
C LYS A 396 -14.57 45.40 46.28
#